data_AF-A0A2R7K9H1-F1
#
_entry.id   AF-A0A2R7K9H1-F1
#
_cell.length_a   1.000
_cell.length_b   1.000
_cell.length_c   1.000
_cell.angle_alpha   90.00
_cell.angle_beta   90.00
_cell.angle_gamma   90.00
#
_symmetry.space_group_name_H-M   'P 1'
#
loop_
_entity.id
_entity.type
_entity.pdbx_description
1 polymer ?
#
loop_
_entity_poly.entity_id
_entity_poly.type
_entity_poly.pdbx_seq_one_letter_code
_entity_poly.pdbx_strand_id
1 'polypeptide(L)'
;MINVGFECEILRASRTRLLHLMETSDDGILFKIPEGFNNNIIWQIGHCITSQQRHMYMRSGLPMYISNEFMESFKIGSSPGSWKITPDVNKVKHLLIDTVNHLESDLKSGLFVNYEPFELPIGFQVKNHVQALQAANYHEAEHSGRIFMYLKLLLNE
;
A
#
# COMPACT_ATOMS: atom_id res chain seq x y z
N MET A 1 5.61 -24.19 -8.64
CA MET A 1 6.34 -23.22 -7.80
C MET A 1 5.75 -21.84 -8.05
N ILE A 2 5.52 -21.05 -7.01
CA ILE A 2 5.10 -19.66 -7.16
C ILE A 2 6.29 -18.84 -7.66
N ASN A 3 6.09 -18.02 -8.69
CA ASN A 3 7.12 -17.14 -9.23
C ASN A 3 7.10 -15.80 -8.48
N VAL A 4 7.87 -15.71 -7.40
CA VAL A 4 7.98 -14.49 -6.57
C VAL A 4 8.45 -13.28 -7.39
N GLY A 5 9.28 -13.48 -8.41
CA GLY A 5 9.71 -12.40 -9.30
C GLY A 5 8.54 -11.78 -10.06
N PHE A 6 7.69 -12.62 -10.64
CA PHE A 6 6.49 -12.17 -11.35
C PHE A 6 5.48 -11.47 -10.42
N GLU A 7 5.32 -11.96 -9.18
CA GLU A 7 4.49 -11.28 -8.18
C GLU A 7 5.02 -9.87 -7.84
N CYS A 8 6.34 -9.68 -7.79
CA CYS A 8 6.95 -8.35 -7.62
C CYS A 8 6.76 -7.47 -8.86
N GLU A 9 6.83 -8.02 -10.08
CA GLU A 9 6.55 -7.30 -11.31
C GLU A 9 5.11 -6.76 -11.35
N ILE A 10 4.13 -7.55 -10.89
CA ILE A 10 2.73 -7.11 -10.75
C ILE A 10 2.64 -5.95 -9.76
N LEU A 11 3.22 -6.11 -8.55
CA LEU A 11 3.23 -5.06 -7.53
C LEU A 11 3.82 -3.76 -8.06
N ARG A 12 4.98 -3.87 -8.71
CA ARG A 12 5.69 -2.74 -9.32
C ARG A 12 4.84 -2.06 -10.39
N ALA A 13 4.23 -2.82 -11.29
CA ALA A 13 3.39 -2.27 -12.35
C ALA A 13 2.18 -1.52 -11.77
N SER A 14 1.51 -2.08 -10.76
CA SER A 14 0.42 -1.42 -10.04
C SER A 14 0.88 -0.09 -9.45
N ARG A 15 1.99 -0.09 -8.70
CA ARG A 15 2.50 1.10 -8.02
C ARG A 15 3.05 2.16 -8.96
N THR A 16 3.66 1.79 -10.07
CA THR A 16 4.05 2.74 -11.14
C THR A 16 2.82 3.41 -11.74
N ARG A 17 1.72 2.68 -11.95
CA ARG A 17 0.47 3.26 -12.43
C ARG A 17 -0.14 4.24 -11.43
N LEU A 18 -0.10 3.91 -10.13
CA LEU A 18 -0.55 4.81 -9.06
C LEU A 18 0.35 6.04 -8.92
N LEU A 19 1.67 5.87 -9.06
CA LEU A 19 2.61 6.99 -9.07
C LEU A 19 2.28 7.96 -10.22
N HIS A 20 2.09 7.44 -11.43
CA HIS A 20 1.71 8.26 -12.58
C HIS A 20 0.42 9.05 -12.32
N LEU A 21 -0.60 8.41 -11.74
CA LEU A 21 -1.83 9.10 -11.33
C LEU A 21 -1.53 10.25 -10.35
N MET A 22 -0.67 10.05 -9.36
CA MET A 22 -0.29 11.11 -8.41
C MET A 22 0.54 12.23 -9.04
N GLU A 23 1.29 11.95 -10.11
CA GLU A 23 2.09 12.94 -10.83
C GLU A 23 1.23 13.79 -11.78
N THR A 24 0.14 13.21 -12.30
CA THR A 24 -0.77 13.90 -13.23
C THR A 24 -1.99 14.53 -12.56
N SER A 25 -2.21 14.28 -11.27
CA SER A 25 -3.32 14.84 -10.51
C SER A 25 -2.87 16.03 -9.68
N ASP A 26 -3.76 17.01 -9.50
CA ASP A 26 -3.60 18.08 -8.51
C ASP A 26 -3.74 17.52 -7.08
N ASP A 27 -3.00 18.10 -6.14
CA ASP A 27 -3.05 17.74 -4.72
C ASP A 27 -4.46 17.91 -4.14
N GLY A 28 -5.21 18.91 -4.59
CA GLY A 28 -6.63 19.09 -4.24
C GLY A 28 -7.47 17.85 -4.54
N ILE A 29 -7.35 17.26 -5.74
CA ILE A 29 -8.01 15.99 -6.07
C ILE A 29 -7.51 14.85 -5.19
N LEU A 30 -6.20 14.76 -4.94
CA LEU A 30 -5.62 13.67 -4.17
C LEU A 30 -6.11 13.66 -2.72
N PHE A 31 -6.33 14.84 -2.13
CA PHE A 31 -6.79 15.01 -0.76
C PHE A 31 -8.32 15.10 -0.61
N LYS A 32 -9.06 15.34 -1.69
CA LYS A 32 -10.52 15.46 -1.63
C LYS A 32 -11.17 14.11 -1.30
N ILE A 33 -12.12 14.16 -0.37
CA ILE A 33 -12.93 13.00 0.03
C ILE A 33 -14.19 13.02 -0.84
N PRO A 34 -14.44 11.99 -1.67
CA PRO A 34 -15.68 11.93 -2.44
C PRO A 34 -16.90 11.79 -1.52
N GLU A 35 -18.06 12.30 -1.96
CA GLU A 35 -19.30 12.25 -1.18
C GLU A 35 -19.66 10.80 -0.77
N GLY A 36 -20.06 10.62 0.49
CA GLY A 36 -20.42 9.30 1.04
C GLY A 36 -19.23 8.44 1.49
N PHE A 37 -17.99 8.93 1.35
CA PHE A 37 -16.79 8.26 1.84
C PHE A 37 -16.14 9.01 3.00
N ASN A 38 -15.19 8.35 3.67
CA ASN A 38 -14.46 8.91 4.81
C ASN A 38 -12.94 8.93 4.60
N ASN A 39 -12.47 8.61 3.40
CA ASN A 39 -11.05 8.63 3.02
C ASN A 39 -10.89 9.14 1.57
N ASN A 40 -9.65 9.38 1.17
CA ASN A 40 -9.28 10.00 -0.11
C ASN A 40 -8.20 9.18 -0.83
N ILE A 41 -7.79 9.63 -2.01
CA ILE A 41 -6.81 8.93 -2.86
C ILE A 41 -5.46 8.79 -2.14
N ILE A 42 -4.95 9.84 -1.49
CA ILE A 42 -3.69 9.76 -0.73
C ILE A 42 -3.76 8.70 0.36
N TRP A 43 -4.88 8.63 1.09
CA TRP A 43 -5.07 7.63 2.13
C TRP A 43 -5.05 6.21 1.55
N GLN A 44 -5.73 5.98 0.42
CA GLN A 44 -5.77 4.66 -0.21
C GLN A 44 -4.38 4.20 -0.65
N ILE A 45 -3.57 5.10 -1.25
CA ILE A 45 -2.20 4.79 -1.69
C ILE A 45 -1.27 4.57 -0.49
N GLY A 46 -1.32 5.45 0.52
CA GLY A 46 -0.53 5.27 1.75
C GLY A 46 -0.90 3.99 2.50
N HIS A 47 -2.17 3.59 2.46
CA HIS A 47 -2.65 2.35 3.05
C HIS A 47 -2.05 1.12 2.37
N CYS A 48 -1.99 1.09 1.03
CA CYS A 48 -1.31 0.04 0.28
C CYS A 48 0.15 -0.15 0.72
N ILE A 49 0.91 0.95 0.82
CA ILE A 49 2.30 0.93 1.29
C ILE A 49 2.36 0.35 2.71
N THR A 50 1.53 0.87 3.62
CA THR A 50 1.51 0.47 5.04
C THR A 50 1.13 -1.00 5.22
N SER A 51 0.11 -1.49 4.50
CA SER A 51 -0.33 -2.88 4.56
C SER A 51 0.75 -3.83 4.05
N GLN A 52 1.41 -3.53 2.92
CA GLN A 52 2.52 -4.34 2.42
C GLN A 52 3.70 -4.35 3.41
N GLN A 53 4.04 -3.22 4.01
CA GLN A 53 5.12 -3.15 5.00
C GLN A 53 4.81 -3.98 6.26
N ARG A 54 3.58 -3.91 6.76
CA ARG A 54 3.14 -4.71 7.91
C ARG A 54 3.10 -6.19 7.60
N HIS A 55 2.56 -6.58 6.44
CA HIS A 55 2.41 -7.99 6.11
C HIS A 55 3.73 -8.64 5.70
N MET A 56 4.62 -7.94 5.01
CA MET A 56 5.92 -8.50 4.64
C MET A 56 6.94 -8.41 5.78
N TYR A 57 7.14 -7.24 6.37
CA TYR A 57 8.27 -7.00 7.29
C TYR A 57 7.91 -7.25 8.75
N MET A 58 6.87 -6.57 9.25
CA MET A 58 6.50 -6.68 10.68
C MET A 58 6.14 -8.13 11.05
N ARG A 59 5.37 -8.84 10.20
CA ARG A 59 5.07 -10.27 10.41
C ARG A 59 6.28 -11.18 10.29
N SER A 60 7.34 -10.76 9.61
CA SER A 60 8.62 -11.48 9.58
C SER A 60 9.55 -11.12 10.73
N GLY A 61 9.14 -10.24 11.65
CA GLY A 61 10.00 -9.73 12.71
C GLY A 61 11.10 -8.78 12.22
N LEU A 62 10.91 -8.20 11.04
CA LEU A 62 11.84 -7.28 10.40
C LEU A 62 11.38 -5.82 10.59
N PRO A 63 12.31 -4.85 10.65
CA PRO A 63 11.96 -3.44 10.64
C PRO A 63 11.28 -3.07 9.31
N MET A 64 10.34 -2.13 9.37
CA MET A 64 9.72 -1.56 8.17
C MET A 64 10.55 -0.39 7.64
N TYR A 65 10.44 -0.12 6.34
CA TYR A 65 11.07 1.02 5.66
C TYR A 65 10.21 2.30 5.70
N ILE A 66 9.16 2.30 6.51
CA ILE A 66 8.28 3.45 6.75
C ILE A 66 8.38 3.87 8.22
N SER A 67 8.20 5.17 8.48
CA SER A 67 8.19 5.67 9.85
C SER A 67 6.92 5.26 10.59
N ASN A 68 6.99 5.25 11.92
CA ASN A 68 5.80 5.03 12.75
C ASN A 68 4.70 6.07 12.47
N GLU A 69 5.09 7.32 12.23
CA GLU A 69 4.14 8.40 11.88
C GLU A 69 3.42 8.13 10.55
N PHE A 70 4.15 7.64 9.54
CA PHE A 70 3.56 7.22 8.27
C PHE A 70 2.58 6.06 8.49
N MET A 71 3.02 5.02 9.22
CA MET A 71 2.15 3.88 9.55
C MET A 71 0.87 4.33 10.28
N GLU A 72 0.97 5.18 11.29
CA GLU A 72 -0.18 5.65 12.06
C GLU A 72 -1.18 6.45 11.20
N SER A 73 -0.69 7.18 10.20
CA SER A 73 -1.53 7.98 9.28
C SER A 73 -2.30 7.11 8.29
N PHE A 74 -1.84 5.90 8.01
CA PHE A 74 -2.37 5.07 6.92
C PHE A 74 -2.74 3.64 7.33
N LYS A 75 -2.64 3.27 8.61
CA LYS A 75 -3.08 1.95 9.07
C LYS A 75 -4.60 1.81 8.98
N ILE A 76 -5.06 0.56 8.94
CA ILE A 76 -6.48 0.25 9.04
C ILE A 76 -7.12 0.97 10.26
N GLY A 77 -8.29 1.56 10.07
CA GLY A 77 -9.00 2.35 11.08
C GLY A 77 -8.59 3.82 11.16
N SER A 78 -7.51 4.24 10.49
CA SER A 78 -7.21 5.67 10.28
C SER A 78 -8.04 6.24 9.12
N SER A 79 -8.04 7.56 9.02
CA SER A 79 -8.66 8.33 7.94
C SER A 79 -8.04 9.73 7.87
N PRO A 80 -8.29 10.51 6.80
CA PRO A 80 -7.90 11.92 6.75
C PRO A 80 -8.38 12.75 7.95
N GLY A 81 -9.56 12.43 8.50
CA GLY A 81 -10.09 13.11 9.69
C GLY A 81 -9.33 12.78 10.98
N SER A 82 -8.51 11.73 10.99
CA SER A 82 -7.66 11.34 12.13
C SER A 82 -6.20 11.79 11.99
N TRP A 83 -5.83 12.39 10.86
CA TRP A 83 -4.45 12.84 10.63
C TRP A 83 -4.07 13.95 11.60
N LYS A 84 -2.95 13.76 12.30
CA LYS A 84 -2.34 14.81 13.13
C LYS A 84 -1.64 15.86 12.28
N ILE A 85 -1.04 15.41 11.17
CA ILE A 85 -0.30 16.21 10.20
C ILE A 85 -0.74 15.73 8.81
N THR A 86 -1.00 16.68 7.91
CA THR A 86 -1.28 16.36 6.51
C THR A 86 -0.09 15.62 5.89
N PRO A 87 -0.27 14.42 5.33
CA PRO A 87 0.82 13.67 4.72
C PRO A 87 1.50 14.44 3.58
N ASP A 88 2.82 14.35 3.52
CA ASP A 88 3.59 14.88 2.39
C ASP A 88 3.42 13.97 1.16
N VAL A 89 2.80 14.52 0.10
CA VAL A 89 2.57 13.82 -1.17
C VAL A 89 3.87 13.32 -1.80
N ASN A 90 4.96 14.11 -1.74
CA ASN A 90 6.25 13.70 -2.29
C ASN A 90 6.83 12.54 -1.51
N LYS A 91 6.65 12.52 -0.18
CA LYS A 91 7.06 11.39 0.65
C LYS A 91 6.27 10.13 0.31
N VAL A 92 4.96 10.24 0.08
CA VAL A 92 4.12 9.11 -0.36
C VAL A 92 4.57 8.59 -1.72
N LYS A 93 4.78 9.47 -2.72
CA LYS A 93 5.29 9.12 -4.06
C LYS A 93 6.61 8.37 -3.98
N HIS A 94 7.56 8.89 -3.20
CA HIS A 94 8.86 8.25 -3.01
C HIS A 94 8.73 6.86 -2.37
N LEU A 95 8.03 6.75 -1.25
CA LEU A 95 7.86 5.48 -0.53
C LEU A 95 7.08 4.44 -1.35
N LEU A 96 6.18 4.87 -2.24
CA LEU A 96 5.40 3.98 -3.10
C LEU A 96 6.32 3.08 -3.94
N ILE A 97 7.35 3.64 -4.55
CA ILE A 97 8.31 2.88 -5.36
C ILE A 97 9.43 2.29 -4.51
N ASP A 98 9.96 3.07 -3.56
CA ASP A 98 11.13 2.68 -2.78
C ASP A 98 10.88 1.39 -1.97
N THR A 99 9.69 1.25 -1.40
CA THR A 99 9.33 0.02 -0.66
C THR A 99 9.19 -1.23 -1.55
N VAL A 100 9.00 -1.08 -2.87
CA VAL A 100 9.09 -2.21 -3.82
C VAL A 100 10.54 -2.56 -4.11
N ASN A 101 11.41 -1.56 -4.26
CA ASN A 101 12.83 -1.77 -4.49
C ASN A 101 13.47 -2.55 -3.33
N HIS A 102 13.18 -2.13 -2.09
CA HIS A 102 13.59 -2.84 -0.89
C HIS A 102 13.05 -4.27 -0.87
N LEU A 103 11.76 -4.45 -1.14
CA LEU A 103 11.14 -5.78 -1.16
C LEU A 103 11.82 -6.74 -2.14
N GLU A 104 12.05 -6.31 -3.38
CA GLU A 104 12.72 -7.15 -4.39
C GLU A 104 14.16 -7.51 -4.00
N SER A 105 14.90 -6.55 -3.43
CA SER A 105 16.26 -6.79 -2.93
C SER A 105 16.26 -7.81 -1.80
N ASP A 106 15.39 -7.62 -0.81
CA ASP A 106 15.33 -8.42 0.40
C ASP A 106 14.79 -9.85 0.15
N LEU A 107 13.88 -10.00 -0.82
CA LEU A 107 13.45 -11.32 -1.30
C LEU A 107 14.61 -12.06 -1.99
N LYS A 108 15.40 -11.37 -2.83
CA LYS A 108 16.57 -11.97 -3.51
C LYS A 108 17.68 -12.35 -2.54
N SER A 109 17.87 -11.59 -1.46
CA SER A 109 18.87 -11.90 -0.44
C SER A 109 18.44 -13.00 0.53
N GLY A 110 17.19 -13.48 0.46
CA GLY A 110 16.66 -14.48 1.39
C GLY A 110 16.42 -13.94 2.80
N LEU A 111 16.15 -12.63 2.93
CA LEU A 111 15.98 -11.97 4.24
C LEU A 111 14.78 -12.53 5.04
N PHE A 112 13.72 -12.94 4.34
CA PHE A 112 12.47 -13.40 4.93
C PHE A 112 12.56 -14.88 5.35
N VAL A 113 13.11 -15.13 6.54
CA VAL A 113 13.26 -16.49 7.10
C VAL A 113 12.09 -16.86 8.02
N ASN A 114 11.71 -15.95 8.92
CA ASN A 114 10.62 -16.16 9.87
C ASN A 114 9.34 -15.48 9.39
N TYR A 115 8.20 -15.98 9.82
CA TYR A 115 6.90 -15.39 9.52
C TYR A 115 5.84 -15.77 10.57
N GLU A 116 5.16 -14.77 11.12
CA GLU A 116 4.02 -14.92 12.01
C GLU A 116 2.72 -14.97 11.18
N PRO A 117 2.00 -16.11 11.16
CA PRO A 117 0.77 -16.23 10.40
C PRO A 117 -0.33 -15.28 10.87
N PHE A 118 -1.21 -14.89 9.96
CA PHE A 118 -2.37 -14.06 10.28
C PHE A 118 -3.58 -14.39 9.40
N GLU A 119 -4.77 -13.99 9.83
CA GLU A 119 -6.00 -14.15 9.07
C GLU A 119 -6.39 -12.84 8.39
N LEU A 120 -6.77 -12.94 7.11
CA LEU A 120 -7.44 -11.87 6.40
C LEU A 120 -8.92 -11.85 6.77
N PRO A 121 -9.57 -10.67 6.77
CA PRO A 121 -11.01 -10.54 7.06
C PRO A 121 -11.93 -11.38 6.17
N ILE A 122 -11.44 -11.79 5.00
CA ILE A 122 -12.16 -12.66 4.05
C ILE A 122 -12.12 -14.16 4.43
N GLY A 123 -11.62 -14.51 5.62
CA GLY A 123 -11.61 -15.88 6.14
C GLY A 123 -10.48 -16.76 5.60
N PHE A 124 -9.37 -16.17 5.17
CA PHE A 124 -8.21 -16.89 4.66
C PHE A 124 -6.95 -16.61 5.49
N GLN A 125 -6.17 -17.65 5.78
CA GLN A 125 -4.94 -17.53 6.57
C GLN A 125 -3.69 -17.42 5.69
N VAL A 126 -2.90 -16.39 5.94
CA VAL A 126 -1.57 -16.16 5.34
C VAL A 126 -0.51 -16.72 6.27
N LYS A 127 0.27 -17.70 5.79
CA LYS A 127 1.19 -18.52 6.61
C LYS A 127 2.66 -18.22 6.41
N ASN A 128 3.05 -17.56 5.32
CA ASN A 128 4.44 -17.24 5.02
C ASN A 128 4.55 -15.98 4.13
N HIS A 129 5.76 -15.48 3.95
CA HIS A 129 6.05 -14.26 3.19
C HIS A 129 5.66 -14.36 1.70
N VAL A 130 5.72 -15.56 1.09
CA VAL A 130 5.28 -15.75 -0.31
C VAL A 130 3.77 -15.54 -0.42
N GLN A 131 2.99 -16.14 0.48
CA GLN A 131 1.54 -15.93 0.55
C GLN A 131 1.20 -14.48 0.92
N ALA A 132 2.03 -13.84 1.76
CA ALA A 132 1.87 -12.43 2.11
C ALA A 132 2.05 -11.50 0.90
N LEU A 133 2.99 -11.80 0.01
CA LEU A 133 3.16 -11.07 -1.24
C LEU A 133 1.95 -11.21 -2.16
N GLN A 134 1.40 -12.42 -2.29
CA GLN A 134 0.17 -12.65 -3.07
C GLN A 134 -1.03 -11.92 -2.47
N ALA A 135 -1.17 -11.95 -1.14
CA ALA A 135 -2.20 -11.20 -0.42
C ALA A 135 -2.01 -9.69 -0.58
N ALA A 136 -0.77 -9.20 -0.60
CA ALA A 136 -0.47 -7.79 -0.87
C ALA A 136 -0.91 -7.39 -2.27
N ASN A 137 -0.66 -8.22 -3.30
CA ASN A 137 -1.13 -7.96 -4.66
C ASN A 137 -2.67 -7.94 -4.77
N TYR A 138 -3.35 -8.86 -4.09
CA TYR A 138 -4.82 -8.84 -3.99
C TYR A 138 -5.32 -7.52 -3.37
N HIS A 139 -4.75 -7.14 -2.23
CA HIS A 139 -5.11 -5.92 -1.51
C HIS A 139 -4.82 -4.66 -2.36
N GLU A 140 -3.67 -4.60 -3.03
CA GLU A 140 -3.32 -3.52 -3.96
C GLU A 140 -4.34 -3.37 -5.10
N ALA A 141 -4.88 -4.49 -5.62
CA ALA A 141 -5.91 -4.46 -6.66
C ALA A 141 -7.24 -3.90 -6.14
N GLU A 142 -7.68 -4.31 -4.94
CA GLU A 142 -8.91 -3.78 -4.31
C GLU A 142 -8.82 -2.27 -4.09
N HIS A 143 -7.70 -1.80 -3.55
CA HIS A 143 -7.45 -0.40 -3.28
C HIS A 143 -7.26 0.42 -4.57
N SER A 144 -6.59 -0.13 -5.58
CA SER A 144 -6.51 0.48 -6.91
C SER A 144 -7.90 0.69 -7.52
N GLY A 145 -8.80 -0.28 -7.39
CA GLY A 145 -10.19 -0.14 -7.83
C GLY A 145 -10.89 1.05 -7.16
N ARG A 146 -10.73 1.21 -5.84
CA ARG A 146 -11.25 2.37 -5.10
C ARG A 146 -10.64 3.69 -5.54
N ILE A 147 -9.32 3.73 -5.75
CA ILE A 147 -8.60 4.93 -6.19
C ILE A 147 -9.13 5.42 -7.54
N PHE A 148 -9.24 4.55 -8.54
CA PHE A 148 -9.75 4.94 -9.86
C PHE A 148 -11.23 5.31 -9.82
N MET A 149 -12.03 4.68 -8.95
CA MET A 149 -13.41 5.08 -8.72
C MET A 149 -13.49 6.49 -8.12
N TYR A 150 -12.67 6.79 -7.10
CA TYR A 150 -12.61 8.12 -6.49
C TYR A 150 -12.19 9.18 -7.50
N LEU A 151 -11.13 8.91 -8.28
CA LEU A 151 -10.72 9.82 -9.34
C LEU A 151 -11.87 10.11 -10.31
N LYS A 152 -12.61 9.07 -10.73
CA LYS A 152 -13.76 9.25 -11.62
C LYS A 152 -14.87 10.08 -10.99
N LEU A 153 -15.20 9.86 -9.71
CA LEU A 153 -16.24 10.65 -9.03
C LEU A 153 -15.84 12.13 -8.96
N LEU A 154 -14.60 12.39 -8.52
CA LEU A 154 -14.11 13.75 -8.28
C LEU A 154 -13.90 14.58 -9.56
N LEU A 155 -13.64 13.94 -10.70
CA LEU A 155 -13.51 14.62 -12.00
C LEU A 155 -14.87 14.94 -12.67
N ASN A 156 -15.96 14.36 -12.17
CA ASN A 156 -17.32 14.60 -12.68
C ASN A 156 -18.15 15.53 -11.76
N GLU A 157 -17.52 16.11 -10.73
CA GLU A 157 -18.08 17.14 -9.86
C GLU A 157 -17.78 18.54 -10.42
#